data_AF-A0A6G8RV19-F1
#
_entry.id   AF-A0A6G8RV19-F1
#
_cell.length_a   1.000
_cell.length_b   1.000
_cell.length_c   1.000
_cell.angle_alpha   90.00
_cell.angle_beta   90.00
_cell.angle_gamma   90.00
#
_symmetry.space_group_name_H-M   'P 1'
#
loop_
_entity.id
_entity.type
_entity.pdbx_description
1 polymer ?
#
loop_
_entity_poly.entity_id
_entity_poly.type
_entity_poly.pdbx_seq_one_letter_code
_entity_poly.pdbx_strand_id
1 'polypeptide(L)'
;MNIILSVILIYLGFYLLYLVSEKQRPKTLKSAWRCCAKNSKICKYIAYTMFFISIFCLCLNLGSGIGIVSFFIFATPLIFMIILYCNDLKAKDKSKSSRMHKHHP
;
A
#
# COMPACT_ATOMS: atom_id res chain seq x y z
N MET A 1 8.53 -3.52 -24.41
CA MET A 1 7.26 -3.46 -23.65
C MET A 1 7.58 -2.78 -22.31
N ASN A 2 6.94 -1.67 -21.94
CA ASN A 2 7.54 -0.69 -21.02
C ASN A 2 7.67 -1.15 -19.56
N ILE A 3 8.90 -1.19 -19.01
CA ILE A 3 9.18 -1.40 -17.56
C ILE A 3 8.42 -0.37 -16.70
N ILE A 4 8.27 0.86 -17.21
CA ILE A 4 7.49 1.93 -16.57
C ILE A 4 6.05 1.47 -16.29
N LEU A 5 5.42 0.74 -17.22
CA LEU A 5 4.07 0.23 -17.03
C LEU A 5 4.01 -0.78 -15.87
N SER A 6 5.00 -1.68 -15.77
CA SER A 6 5.12 -2.60 -14.64
C SER A 6 5.24 -1.85 -13.31
N VAL A 7 6.08 -0.82 -13.24
CA VAL A 7 6.23 0.00 -12.02
C VAL A 7 4.92 0.68 -11.63
N ILE A 8 4.18 1.23 -12.61
CA ILE A 8 2.86 1.84 -12.38
C ILE A 8 1.85 0.80 -11.87
N LEU A 9 1.81 -0.39 -12.47
CA LEU A 9 0.95 -1.50 -12.03
C LEU A 9 1.27 -1.94 -10.60
N ILE A 10 2.55 -2.06 -10.25
CA ILE A 10 3.01 -2.38 -8.89
C ILE A 10 2.51 -1.32 -7.91
N TYR A 11 2.75 -0.03 -8.22
CA TYR A 11 2.32 1.07 -7.37
C TYR A 11 0.81 1.07 -7.15
N LEU A 12 0.01 0.97 -8.23
CA LEU A 12 -1.45 0.95 -8.14
C LEU A 12 -1.96 -0.28 -7.37
N GLY A 13 -1.36 -1.45 -7.57
CA GLY A 13 -1.72 -2.66 -6.82
C GLY A 13 -1.49 -2.49 -5.32
N PHE A 14 -0.33 -1.98 -4.90
CA PHE A 14 -0.05 -1.71 -3.49
C PHE A 14 -0.92 -0.59 -2.92
N TYR A 15 -1.21 0.44 -3.71
CA TYR A 15 -2.11 1.52 -3.30
C TYR A 15 -3.54 1.03 -3.07
N LEU A 16 -4.08 0.19 -3.96
CA LEU A 16 -5.38 -0.44 -3.78
C LEU A 16 -5.41 -1.30 -2.51
N LEU A 17 -4.38 -2.12 -2.28
CA LEU A 17 -4.25 -2.92 -1.06
C LEU A 17 -4.17 -2.04 0.20
N TYR A 18 -3.47 -0.90 0.12
CA TYR A 18 -3.38 0.07 1.21
C TYR A 18 -4.76 0.68 1.52
N LEU A 19 -5.51 1.11 0.51
CA LEU A 19 -6.84 1.70 0.67
C LEU A 19 -7.83 0.75 1.37
N VAL A 20 -7.74 -0.55 1.08
CA VAL A 20 -8.64 -1.57 1.65
C VAL A 20 -8.07 -2.30 2.87
N SER A 21 -6.86 -1.94 3.30
CA SER A 21 -6.23 -2.48 4.51
C SER A 21 -7.07 -2.13 5.74
N GLU A 22 -7.19 -3.04 6.70
CA GLU A 22 -8.06 -2.88 7.87
C GLU A 22 -7.77 -1.59 8.66
N LYS A 23 -6.49 -1.23 8.75
CA LYS A 23 -6.01 -0.01 9.43
C LYS A 23 -6.52 1.27 8.76
N GLN A 24 -6.65 1.26 7.44
CA GLN A 24 -6.98 2.43 6.64
C GLN A 24 -8.45 2.45 6.18
N ARG A 25 -9.09 1.29 6.08
CA ARG A 25 -10.47 1.11 5.65
C ARG A 25 -11.48 2.06 6.32
N PRO A 26 -11.47 2.33 7.65
CA PRO A 26 -12.40 3.29 8.23
C PRO A 26 -12.20 4.72 7.73
N LYS A 27 -10.97 5.12 7.37
CA LYS A 27 -10.68 6.41 6.72
C LYS A 27 -11.10 6.39 5.25
N THR A 28 -10.82 5.30 4.54
CA THR A 28 -11.18 5.13 3.12
C THR A 28 -12.70 5.13 2.89
N LEU A 29 -13.48 4.57 3.81
CA LEU A 29 -14.95 4.59 3.74
C LEU A 29 -15.55 6.01 3.81
N LYS A 30 -14.82 6.97 4.39
CA LYS A 30 -15.21 8.38 4.49
C LYS A 30 -14.68 9.22 3.33
N SER A 31 -13.88 8.67 2.44
CA SER A 31 -13.31 9.39 1.28
C SER A 31 -14.03 9.03 -0.02
N ALA A 32 -13.62 9.67 -1.12
CA ALA A 32 -14.09 9.35 -2.48
C ALA A 32 -13.91 7.86 -2.86
N TRP A 33 -13.01 7.14 -2.19
CA TRP A 33 -12.73 5.72 -2.44
C TRP A 33 -13.64 4.75 -1.67
N ARG A 34 -14.79 5.23 -1.16
CA ARG A 34 -15.76 4.42 -0.40
C ARG A 34 -16.20 3.15 -1.13
N CYS A 35 -16.38 3.22 -2.46
CA CYS A 35 -16.76 2.05 -3.26
C CYS A 35 -15.71 0.92 -3.16
N CYS A 36 -14.42 1.27 -3.21
CA CYS A 36 -13.33 0.32 -3.07
C CYS A 36 -13.30 -0.30 -1.66
N ALA A 37 -13.50 0.51 -0.61
CA ALA A 37 -13.49 0.02 0.77
C ALA A 37 -14.72 -0.85 1.13
N LYS A 38 -15.87 -0.63 0.46
CA LYS A 38 -17.06 -1.46 0.56
C LYS A 38 -16.81 -2.84 -0.08
N ASN A 39 -16.27 -2.85 -1.29
CA ASN A 39 -16.00 -4.06 -2.08
C ASN A 39 -14.54 -4.54 -1.94
N SER A 40 -14.04 -4.60 -0.70
CA SER A 40 -12.62 -4.88 -0.40
C SER A 40 -12.08 -6.15 -1.06
N LYS A 41 -12.88 -7.22 -1.18
CA LYS A 41 -12.48 -8.47 -1.85
C LYS A 41 -12.18 -8.25 -3.34
N ILE A 42 -13.06 -7.54 -4.04
CA ILE A 42 -12.91 -7.26 -5.47
C ILE A 42 -11.66 -6.40 -5.70
N CYS A 43 -11.44 -5.36 -4.89
CA CYS A 43 -10.23 -4.54 -4.99
C CYS A 43 -8.94 -5.33 -4.75
N LYS A 44 -8.95 -6.28 -3.80
CA LYS A 44 -7.80 -7.19 -3.59
C LYS A 44 -7.55 -8.07 -4.81
N TYR A 45 -8.59 -8.64 -5.41
CA TYR A 45 -8.43 -9.42 -6.65
C TYR A 45 -7.88 -8.58 -7.80
N ILE A 46 -8.39 -7.37 -7.99
CA ILE A 46 -7.87 -6.43 -9.00
C ILE A 46 -6.38 -6.16 -8.74
N ALA A 47 -6.00 -5.86 -7.49
CA ALA A 47 -4.60 -5.61 -7.13
C ALA A 47 -3.70 -6.82 -7.43
N TYR A 48 -4.14 -8.04 -7.10
CA TYR A 48 -3.36 -9.25 -7.40
C TYR A 48 -3.24 -9.49 -8.91
N THR A 49 -4.30 -9.24 -9.69
CA THR A 49 -4.23 -9.30 -11.15
C THR A 49 -3.21 -8.29 -11.69
N MET A 50 -3.15 -7.07 -11.14
CA MET A 50 -2.14 -6.07 -11.52
C MET A 50 -0.72 -6.56 -11.21
N PHE A 51 -0.50 -7.25 -10.09
CA PHE A 51 0.80 -7.84 -9.77
C PHE A 51 1.18 -8.97 -10.74
N PHE A 52 0.25 -9.86 -11.07
CA PHE A 52 0.51 -10.91 -12.06
C PHE A 52 0.87 -10.33 -13.42
N ILE A 53 0.13 -9.33 -13.91
CA ILE A 53 0.44 -8.65 -15.17
C ILE A 53 1.82 -7.98 -15.08
N SER A 54 2.12 -7.29 -13.98
CA SER A 54 3.42 -6.64 -13.81
C SER A 54 4.58 -7.65 -13.84
N ILE A 55 4.47 -8.75 -13.08
CA ILE A 55 5.49 -9.81 -13.04
C ILE A 55 5.66 -10.41 -14.44
N PHE A 56 4.56 -10.74 -15.12
CA PHE A 56 4.60 -11.25 -16.49
C PHE A 56 5.30 -10.28 -17.44
N CYS A 57 4.98 -8.99 -17.39
CA CYS A 57 5.66 -7.96 -18.17
C CYS A 57 7.15 -7.83 -17.84
N LEU A 58 7.54 -7.93 -16.57
CA LEU A 58 8.95 -7.88 -16.16
C LEU A 58 9.72 -9.11 -16.65
N CYS A 59 9.14 -10.30 -16.51
CA CYS A 59 9.73 -11.54 -17.01
C CYS A 59 9.94 -11.52 -18.52
N LEU A 60 9.01 -10.93 -19.28
CA LEU A 60 9.14 -10.81 -20.73
C LEU A 60 10.26 -9.86 -21.17
N ASN A 61 10.63 -8.86 -20.36
CA ASN A 61 11.68 -7.90 -20.72
C ASN A 61 13.05 -8.25 -20.14
N LEU A 62 13.09 -8.83 -18.94
CA LEU A 62 14.34 -9.07 -18.19
C LEU A 62 14.70 -10.56 -18.09
N GLY A 63 13.82 -11.45 -18.55
CA GLY A 63 13.90 -12.89 -18.29
C GLY A 63 13.24 -13.26 -16.95
N SER A 64 12.82 -14.52 -16.81
CA SER A 64 11.97 -14.96 -15.69
C SER A 64 12.59 -14.74 -14.30
N GLY A 65 13.87 -15.06 -14.12
CA GLY A 65 14.55 -14.88 -12.83
C GLY A 65 14.68 -13.41 -12.45
N ILE A 66 15.26 -12.61 -13.34
CA ILE A 66 15.50 -11.18 -13.11
C ILE A 66 14.17 -10.44 -13.00
N GLY A 67 13.16 -10.79 -13.78
CA GLY A 67 11.84 -10.17 -13.74
C GLY A 67 11.13 -10.34 -12.39
N ILE A 68 11.15 -11.55 -11.82
CA ILE A 68 10.59 -11.81 -10.49
C ILE A 68 11.37 -11.05 -9.40
N VAL A 69 12.70 -11.10 -9.43
CA VAL A 69 13.53 -10.35 -8.47
C VAL A 69 13.30 -8.84 -8.57
N SER A 70 13.19 -8.33 -9.80
CA SER A 70 12.93 -6.91 -10.07
C SER A 70 11.58 -6.45 -9.52
N PHE A 71 10.55 -7.31 -9.55
CA PHE A 71 9.26 -6.99 -8.94
C PHE A 71 9.44 -6.64 -7.45
N PHE A 72 10.19 -7.45 -6.70
CA PHE A 72 10.43 -7.18 -5.27
C PHE A 72 11.31 -5.95 -5.05
N ILE A 73 12.32 -5.75 -5.89
CA ILE A 73 13.18 -4.55 -5.84
C ILE A 73 12.36 -3.27 -6.02
N PHE A 74 11.40 -3.26 -6.97
CA PHE A 74 10.51 -2.11 -7.17
C PHE A 74 9.41 -2.00 -6.11
N ALA A 75 8.88 -3.13 -5.63
CA ALA A 75 7.79 -3.14 -4.65
C ALA A 75 8.18 -2.44 -3.34
N THR A 76 9.35 -2.76 -2.78
CA THR A 76 9.79 -2.24 -1.47
C THR A 76 9.78 -0.71 -1.37
N PRO A 77 10.44 0.06 -2.25
CA PRO A 77 10.43 1.52 -2.18
C PRO A 77 9.03 2.10 -2.41
N LEU A 78 8.21 1.48 -3.26
CA LEU A 78 6.83 1.94 -3.51
C LEU A 78 5.94 1.75 -2.29
N ILE A 79 6.01 0.59 -1.63
CA ILE A 79 5.30 0.34 -0.36
C ILE A 79 5.74 1.35 0.69
N PHE A 80 7.04 1.57 0.82
CA PHE A 80 7.59 2.52 1.78
C PHE A 80 7.10 3.95 1.50
N MET A 81 7.11 4.39 0.25
CA MET A 81 6.55 5.69 -0.15
C MET A 81 5.07 5.83 0.22
N ILE A 82 4.24 4.81 -0.05
CA ILE A 82 2.81 4.82 0.32
C ILE A 82 2.66 4.97 1.84
N ILE A 83 3.46 4.23 2.61
CA ILE A 83 3.43 4.28 4.08
C ILE A 83 3.81 5.68 4.58
N LEU A 84 4.89 6.27 4.06
CA LEU A 84 5.34 7.61 4.45
C LEU A 84 4.33 8.69 4.07
N TYR A 85 3.76 8.61 2.86
CA TYR A 85 2.87 9.63 2.34
C TYR A 85 1.47 9.58 2.97
N CYS A 86 0.95 8.38 3.19
CA CYS A 86 -0.43 8.22 3.65
C CYS A 86 -0.57 8.11 5.17
N ASN A 87 0.50 7.80 5.90
CA ASN A 87 0.46 7.82 7.37
C ASN A 87 1.01 9.15 7.88
N ASP A 88 0.26 9.77 8.78
CA ASP A 88 0.72 10.94 9.52
C ASP A 88 1.74 10.46 10.57
N LEU A 89 3.03 10.45 10.22
CA LEU A 89 4.13 9.94 11.05
C LEU A 89 4.51 10.88 12.21
N LYS A 90 3.57 11.71 12.68
CA LYS A 90 3.81 12.60 13.82
C LYS A 90 4.23 11.78 15.04
N ALA A 91 5.33 12.21 15.66
CA ALA A 91 5.77 11.65 16.92
C ALA A 91 4.61 11.76 17.93
N LYS A 92 4.21 10.63 18.52
CA LYS A 92 3.29 10.66 19.65
C LYS A 92 4.01 11.38 20.79
N ASP A 93 3.66 12.63 21.05
CA ASP A 93 4.16 13.37 22.21
C ASP A 93 3.86 12.58 23.48
N LYS A 94 4.91 12.04 24.11
CA LYS A 94 4.84 11.33 25.40
C LYS A 94 4.45 12.25 26.56
N SER A 95 4.25 13.56 26.33
CA SER A 95 4.02 14.56 27.37
C SER A 95 2.65 14.49 28.06
N LYS A 96 1.68 13.72 27.53
CA LYS A 96 0.34 13.56 28.15
C LYS A 96 0.19 12.35 29.09
N SER A 97 1.11 11.38 29.07
CA SER A 97 0.97 10.18 29.92
C SER A 97 1.34 10.40 31.40
N SER A 98 2.05 11.47 31.73
CA SER A 98 2.52 11.72 33.11
C SER A 98 1.58 12.61 33.95
N ARG A 99 0.55 13.21 33.33
CA ARG A 99 -0.40 14.10 34.04
C ARG A 99 -1.63 13.39 34.62
N MET A 100 -1.84 12.11 34.30
CA MET A 100 -3.06 11.38 34.71
C MET A 100 -2.90 10.58 36.02
N HIS A 101 -1.71 10.56 36.63
CA HIS A 101 -1.45 9.77 37.84
C HIS A 101 -1.48 10.57 39.16
N LYS A 102 -1.86 11.85 39.15
CA LYS A 102 -1.81 12.75 40.33
C LYS A 102 -3.16 13.22 40.89
N HIS A 103 -4.28 12.61 40.50
CA HIS A 103 -5.56 12.88 41.15
C HIS A 103 -6.26 11.58 41.55
N HIS A 104 -5.91 11.07 42.73
CA HIS A 104 -6.85 10.40 43.60
C HIS A 104 -6.74 11.04 45.00
N PRO A 105 -7.87 11.43 45.61
CA PRO A 105 -7.95 12.19 46.86
C PRO A 105 -7.47 11.41 48.09
#